data_AF-A0A2P8VDM6-F1
#
_entry.id   AF-A0A2P8VDM6-F1
#
_cell.length_a   1.000
_cell.length_b   1.000
_cell.length_c   1.000
_cell.angle_alpha   90.00
_cell.angle_beta   90.00
_cell.angle_gamma   90.00
#
_symmetry.space_group_name_H-M   'P 1'
#
loop_
_entity.id
_entity.type
_entity.pdbx_description
1 polymer ?
#
loop_
_entity_poly.entity_id
_entity_poly.type
_entity_poly.pdbx_seq_one_letter_code
_entity_poly.pdbx_strand_id
1 'polypeptide(L)' 'MSDPLHVTFVCTVNICRSPIAAKMFAQQLRHRGLGDAVRVISAG' A
#
# COMPACT_ATOMS: atom_id res chain seq x y z
N MET A 1 12.51 -3.19 -17.66
CA MET A 1 11.98 -3.50 -16.31
C MET A 1 10.81 -2.56 -16.11
N SER A 2 9.61 -3.07 -15.86
CA SER A 2 8.43 -2.23 -15.72
C SER A 2 8.48 -1.45 -14.41
N ASP A 3 7.97 -0.22 -14.41
CA ASP A 3 7.86 0.56 -13.17
C ASP A 3 6.96 -0.15 -12.15
N PRO A 4 7.28 -0.06 -10.85
CA PRO A 4 6.47 -0.68 -9.81
C PRO A 4 5.07 -0.07 -9.78
N LEU A 5 4.06 -0.91 -9.61
CA LEU A 5 2.68 -0.48 -9.45
C LEU A 5 2.56 0.42 -8.22
N HIS A 6 1.94 1.58 -8.35
CA HIS A 6 1.74 2.50 -7.24
C HIS A 6 0.28 2.46 -6.77
N VAL A 7 0.07 2.12 -5.51
CA VAL A 7 -1.26 2.08 -4.88
C VAL A 7 -1.30 3.04 -3.70
N THR A 8 -2.25 3.98 -3.75
CA THR A 8 -2.53 4.92 -2.66
C THR A 8 -3.91 4.63 -2.06
N PHE A 9 -3.96 4.28 -0.79
CA PHE A 9 -5.22 4.21 -0.06
C PHE A 9 -5.61 5.59 0.47
N VAL A 10 -6.85 6.03 0.25
CA VAL A 10 -7.33 7.36 0.67
C VAL A 10 -8.52 7.22 1.62
N CYS A 11 -8.52 7.99 2.70
CA CYS A 11 -9.71 8.21 3.52
C CYS A 11 -9.61 9.58 4.17
N THR A 12 -10.75 10.23 4.46
CA THR A 12 -10.89 11.64 4.87
C THR A 12 -9.78 12.25 5.74
N VAL A 13 -9.18 11.50 6.66
CA VAL A 13 -8.20 12.02 7.64
C VAL A 13 -6.92 11.18 7.73
N ASN A 14 -6.73 10.16 6.89
CA ASN A 14 -5.55 9.27 6.90
C ASN A 14 -5.16 8.58 8.23
N ILE A 15 -6.07 8.41 9.19
CA ILE A 15 -5.74 7.80 10.50
C ILE A 15 -6.46 6.48 10.78
N CYS A 16 -7.60 6.22 10.12
CA CYS A 16 -8.38 5.01 10.37
C CYS A 16 -8.22 4.01 9.22
N ARG A 17 -8.99 4.19 8.14
CA ARG A 17 -9.14 3.16 7.09
C ARG A 17 -7.90 3.03 6.21
N SER A 18 -7.41 4.14 5.67
CA SER A 18 -6.31 4.13 4.70
C SER A 18 -4.96 3.67 5.26
N PRO A 19 -4.47 4.06 6.46
CA PRO A 19 -3.20 3.54 6.97
C PRO A 19 -3.29 2.05 7.36
N ILE A 20 -4.45 1.59 7.85
CA ILE A 20 -4.68 0.16 8.14
C ILE A 20 -4.59 -0.63 6.83
N ALA A 21 -5.30 -0.20 5.78
CA ALA A 21 -5.28 -0.86 4.48
C ALA A 21 -3.86 -0.90 3.89
N ALA A 22 -3.13 0.22 3.91
CA ALA A 22 -1.77 0.30 3.39
C ALA A 22 -0.81 -0.67 4.11
N LYS A 23 -0.83 -0.72 5.44
CA LYS A 23 0.03 -1.65 6.21
C LYS A 23 -0.32 -3.11 5.95
N MET A 24 -1.61 -3.45 5.99
CA MET A 24 -2.09 -4.82 5.75
C MET A 24 -1.76 -5.29 4.34
N PHE A 25 -2.02 -4.46 3.34
CA PHE A 25 -1.73 -4.78 1.94
C PHE A 25 -0.23 -4.94 1.71
N ALA A 26 0.61 -4.02 2.20
CA ALA A 26 2.06 -4.13 2.09
C ALA A 26 2.64 -5.40 2.75
N GLN A 27 2.09 -5.81 3.89
CA GLN A 27 2.49 -7.06 4.53
C GLN A 27 2.16 -8.28 3.67
N GLN A 28 0.96 -8.32 3.09
CA GLN A 28 0.53 -9.42 2.22
C GLN A 28 1.35 -9.49 0.92
N LEU A 29 1.77 -8.34 0.38
CA LEU A 29 2.68 -8.28 -0.76
C LEU A 29 4.05 -8.87 -0.44
N ARG A 30 4.65 -8.49 0.70
CA ARG A 30 5.94 -9.06 1.14
C ARG A 30 5.85 -10.57 1.33
N HIS A 31 4.79 -11.07 1.96
CA HIS A 31 4.59 -12.52 2.15
C HIS A 31 4.46 -13.30 0.84
N ARG A 32 4.11 -12.64 -0.27
CA ARG A 32 3.99 -13.25 -1.60
C ARG A 32 5.18 -12.94 -2.51
N GLY A 33 6.23 -12.30 -2.00
CA GLY A 33 7.39 -11.90 -2.79
C GLY A 33 7.14 -10.75 -3.77
N LEU A 34 6.06 -9.98 -3.57
CA LEU A 34 5.67 -8.85 -4.42
C LEU A 34 6.05 -7.48 -3.82
N GLY A 35 6.88 -7.46 -2.78
CA GLY A 35 7.22 -6.25 -2.02
C GLY A 35 7.85 -5.14 -2.87
N ASP A 36 8.67 -5.52 -3.84
CA ASP A 36 9.38 -4.56 -4.71
C ASP A 36 8.61 -4.22 -5.99
N ALA A 37 7.59 -5.02 -6.31
CA ALA A 37 6.74 -4.82 -7.49
C ALA A 37 5.64 -3.77 -7.26
N VAL A 38 5.36 -3.43 -6.00
CA VAL A 38 4.26 -2.53 -5.63
C VAL A 38 4.68 -1.53 -4.56
N ARG A 39 4.63 -0.24 -4.88
CA ARG A 39 4.77 0.87 -3.93
C ARG A 39 3.41 1.16 -3.29
N VAL A 40 3.32 1.09 -1.97
CA VAL A 40 2.08 1.32 -1.22
C VAL A 40 2.21 2.53 -0.31
N ILE A 41 1.27 3.47 -0.41
CA ILE A 41 1.17 4.64 0.47
C ILE A 41 -0.29 4.89 0.90
N SER A 42 -0.49 5.75 1.91
CA SER A 42 -1.82 6.21 2.31
C SER A 42 -1.88 7.74 2.46
N ALA A 43 -3.03 8.30 2.12
CA ALA A 43 -3.30 9.74 2.17
C ALA A 43 -4.67 10.06 2.78
N GLY A 44 -4.84 11.35 3.12
CA GLY A 44 -6.05 11.96 3.65
C GLY A 44 -6.90 12.52 2.54
#